data_AF-A0AAC8QIY7-F1
#
_entry.id   AF-A0AAC8QIY7-F1
#
_cell.length_a   1.000
_cell.length_b   1.000
_cell.length_c   1.000
_cell.angle_alpha   90.00
_cell.angle_beta   90.00
_cell.angle_gamma   90.00
#
_symmetry.space_group_name_H-M   'P 1'
#
loop_
_entity.id
_entity.type
_entity.pdbx_description
1 polymer ?
#
loop_
_entity_poly.entity_id
_entity_poly.type
_entity_poly.pdbx_seq_one_letter_code
_entity_poly.pdbx_strand_id
1 'polypeptide(L)'
;MLRAAVEVSGEEASALIELAHFVDVVRDSPTEAEALFAEAARRASRQLEEAWAGWIGVLGEQEKLEAALELASRAQRMFPDSELITEAVEFAKRCAAP
;
A
#
# COMPACT_ATOMS: atom_id res chain seq x y z
N MET A 1 -9.53 -21.16 -14.06
CA MET A 1 -9.38 -21.23 -12.59
C MET A 1 -8.72 -19.98 -12.02
N LEU A 2 -7.57 -19.53 -12.51
CA LEU A 2 -6.89 -18.35 -11.94
C LEU A 2 -7.72 -17.05 -11.97
N ARG A 3 -8.43 -16.74 -13.06
CA ARG A 3 -9.34 -15.56 -13.09
C ARG A 3 -10.45 -15.63 -12.03
N ALA A 4 -11.02 -16.81 -11.81
CA ALA A 4 -12.03 -17.00 -10.76
C ALA A 4 -11.44 -16.87 -9.34
N ALA A 5 -10.15 -17.22 -9.16
CA ALA A 5 -9.46 -16.98 -7.90
C ALA A 5 -9.25 -15.47 -7.64
N VAL A 6 -8.93 -14.68 -8.66
CA VAL A 6 -8.84 -13.20 -8.59
C VAL A 6 -10.19 -12.55 -8.25
N GLU A 7 -11.28 -13.08 -8.82
CA GLU A 7 -12.65 -12.60 -8.53
C GLU A 7 -13.08 -12.91 -7.09
N VAL A 8 -12.68 -14.07 -6.55
CA VAL A 8 -13.03 -14.51 -5.18
C VAL A 8 -12.10 -13.92 -4.13
N SER A 9 -10.83 -13.67 -4.45
CA SER A 9 -9.84 -13.10 -3.53
C SER A 9 -10.04 -11.60 -3.26
N GLY A 10 -11.16 -11.02 -3.69
CA GLY A 10 -11.52 -9.65 -3.35
C GLY A 10 -10.39 -8.67 -3.67
N GLU A 11 -9.86 -8.73 -4.89
CA GLU A 11 -8.96 -7.71 -5.40
C GLU A 11 -7.51 -7.69 -4.87
N GLU A 12 -7.02 -8.73 -4.19
CA GLU A 12 -5.62 -8.73 -3.73
C GLU A 12 -4.57 -8.60 -4.86
N ALA A 13 -3.53 -7.79 -4.61
CA ALA A 13 -2.41 -7.58 -5.52
C ALA A 13 -1.65 -8.88 -5.83
N SER A 14 -1.57 -9.80 -4.86
CA SER A 14 -0.93 -11.12 -4.97
C SER A 14 -1.53 -11.96 -6.10
N ALA A 15 -2.86 -12.05 -6.15
CA ALA A 15 -3.58 -12.82 -7.17
C ALA A 15 -3.40 -12.22 -8.58
N LEU A 16 -3.31 -10.89 -8.68
CA LEU A 16 -3.00 -10.20 -9.94
C LEU A 16 -1.57 -10.45 -10.41
N ILE A 17 -0.60 -10.49 -9.50
CA ILE A 17 0.81 -10.84 -9.81
C ILE A 17 0.88 -12.26 -10.37
N GLU A 18 0.22 -13.22 -9.73
CA GLU A 18 0.17 -14.61 -10.21
C GLU A 18 -0.46 -14.71 -11.60
N LEU A 19 -1.57 -13.98 -11.83
CA LEU A 19 -2.22 -13.94 -13.14
C LEU A 19 -1.34 -13.29 -14.20
N ALA A 20 -0.66 -12.19 -13.87
CA ALA A 20 0.26 -11.52 -14.78
C ALA A 20 1.39 -12.45 -15.22
N HIS A 21 2.04 -13.14 -14.28
CA HIS A 21 3.07 -14.14 -14.60
C HIS A 21 2.54 -15.27 -15.48
N PHE A 22 1.34 -15.79 -15.19
CA PHE A 22 0.73 -16.83 -16.02
C PHE A 22 0.46 -16.34 -17.45
N VAL A 23 -0.08 -15.13 -17.60
CA VAL A 23 -0.40 -14.54 -18.90
C VAL A 23 0.88 -14.25 -19.70
N ASP A 24 1.93 -13.75 -19.06
CA ASP A 24 3.23 -13.51 -19.69
C ASP A 24 3.85 -14.83 -20.18
N VAL A 25 4.05 -15.79 -19.27
CA VAL A 25 4.85 -16.99 -19.55
C VAL A 25 4.09 -18.06 -20.33
N VAL A 26 2.82 -18.30 -19.98
CA VAL A 26 2.05 -19.44 -20.53
C VAL A 26 1.27 -19.02 -21.77
N ARG A 27 0.84 -17.76 -21.84
CA ARG A 27 0.03 -17.26 -22.96
C ARG A 27 0.81 -16.39 -23.94
N ASP A 28 2.09 -16.12 -23.66
CA ASP A 28 2.97 -15.26 -24.47
C ASP A 28 2.29 -13.91 -24.79
N SER A 29 1.64 -13.34 -23.76
CA SER A 29 0.87 -12.11 -23.88
C SER A 29 1.40 -11.03 -22.92
N PRO A 30 2.61 -10.49 -23.17
CA PRO A 30 3.24 -9.52 -22.28
C PRO A 30 2.42 -8.24 -22.12
N THR A 31 1.64 -7.84 -23.13
CA THR A 31 0.77 -6.66 -23.05
C THR A 31 -0.40 -6.83 -22.08
N GLU A 32 -1.03 -8.02 -22.03
CA GLU A 32 -2.07 -8.30 -21.03
C GLU A 32 -1.43 -8.43 -19.63
N ALA A 33 -0.23 -9.03 -19.54
CA ALA A 33 0.51 -9.15 -18.29
C ALA A 33 0.94 -7.79 -17.70
N GLU A 34 1.41 -6.86 -18.53
CA GLU A 34 1.81 -5.51 -18.10
C GLU A 34 0.67 -4.79 -17.38
N ALA A 35 -0.54 -4.82 -17.95
CA ALA A 35 -1.72 -4.20 -17.34
C ALA A 35 -2.05 -4.83 -15.97
N LEU A 36 -1.89 -6.15 -15.85
CA LEU A 36 -2.11 -6.86 -14.59
C LEU A 36 -1.06 -6.52 -13.53
N PHE A 37 0.22 -6.42 -13.91
CA PHE A 37 1.29 -5.98 -13.01
C PHE A 37 1.10 -4.53 -12.56
N ALA A 38 0.74 -3.63 -13.47
CA ALA A 38 0.49 -2.24 -13.15
C ALA A 38 -0.67 -2.09 -12.14
N GLU A 39 -1.75 -2.82 -12.35
CA GLU A 39 -2.89 -2.84 -11.42
C GLU A 39 -2.51 -3.46 -10.07
N ALA A 40 -1.74 -4.54 -10.05
CA ALA A 40 -1.24 -5.13 -8.82
C ALA A 40 -0.37 -4.14 -8.02
N ALA A 41 0.56 -3.46 -8.70
CA ALA A 41 1.43 -2.47 -8.09
C ALA A 41 0.64 -1.29 -7.52
N ARG A 42 -0.42 -0.85 -8.22
CA ARG A 42 -1.34 0.20 -7.73
C ARG A 42 -2.06 -0.22 -6.44
N ARG A 43 -2.56 -1.46 -6.39
CA ARG A 43 -3.26 -1.99 -5.21
C ARG A 43 -2.32 -2.19 -4.02
N ALA A 44 -1.15 -2.79 -4.26
CA ALA A 44 -0.14 -2.97 -3.22
C ALA A 44 0.34 -1.63 -2.66
N SER A 45 0.54 -0.63 -3.52
CA SER A 45 0.92 0.72 -3.10
C SER A 45 -0.12 1.35 -2.18
N ARG A 46 -1.42 1.24 -2.51
CA ARG A 46 -2.50 1.73 -1.64
C ARG A 46 -2.54 1.03 -0.28
N GLN A 47 -2.41 -0.29 -0.26
CA GLN A 47 -2.38 -1.05 0.99
C GLN A 47 -1.19 -0.66 1.86
N LEU A 48 -0.02 -0.42 1.25
CA LEU A 48 1.17 0.05 1.95
C LEU A 48 0.98 1.46 2.53
N GLU A 49 0.39 2.37 1.75
CA GLU A 49 0.03 3.73 2.20
C GLU A 49 -0.87 3.68 3.44
N GLU A 50 -1.98 2.92 3.37
CA GLU A 50 -2.91 2.73 4.48
C GLU A 50 -2.23 2.13 5.72
N ALA A 51 -1.41 1.09 5.54
CA ALA A 51 -0.68 0.44 6.63
C ALA A 51 0.31 1.39 7.31
N TRP A 52 1.03 2.21 6.54
CA TRP A 52 1.94 3.20 7.09
C TRP A 52 1.21 4.33 7.82
N ALA A 53 0.11 4.85 7.27
CA ALA A 53 -0.72 5.83 7.95
C ALA A 53 -1.24 5.29 9.30
N GLY A 54 -1.78 4.07 9.31
CA GLY A 54 -2.22 3.40 10.54
C GLY A 54 -1.10 3.21 11.56
N TRP A 55 0.09 2.79 11.11
CA TRP A 55 1.25 2.61 11.99
C TRP A 55 1.72 3.94 12.60
N ILE A 56 1.76 5.03 11.82
CA ILE A 56 2.05 6.37 12.33
C ILE A 56 1.04 6.77 13.42
N GLY A 57 -0.26 6.53 13.17
CA GLY A 57 -1.33 6.80 14.14
C GLY A 57 -1.12 6.05 15.46
N VAL A 58 -0.88 4.73 15.39
CA VAL A 58 -0.63 3.88 16.57
C VAL A 58 0.62 4.30 17.34
N LEU A 59 1.68 4.76 16.65
CA LEU A 59 2.86 5.32 17.32
C LEU A 59 2.52 6.62 18.06
N GLY A 60 1.65 7.45 17.48
CA GLY A 60 1.10 8.64 18.12
C GLY A 60 0.35 8.32 19.41
N GLU A 61 -0.56 7.34 19.40
CA GLU A 61 -1.31 6.89 20.59
C GLU A 61 -0.40 6.35 21.69
N GLN A 62 0.77 5.82 21.32
CA GLN A 62 1.78 5.33 22.26
C GLN A 62 2.75 6.42 22.73
N GLU A 63 2.49 7.69 22.40
CA GLU A 63 3.35 8.84 22.71
C GLU A 63 4.78 8.71 22.13
N LYS A 64 4.96 7.88 21.08
CA LYS A 64 6.24 7.65 20.41
C LYS A 64 6.41 8.59 19.22
N LEU A 65 6.37 9.90 19.47
CA LEU A 65 6.34 10.91 18.41
C LEU A 65 7.56 10.83 17.48
N GLU A 66 8.77 10.67 18.01
CA GLU A 66 9.99 10.61 17.19
C GLU A 66 9.95 9.43 16.21
N ALA A 67 9.49 8.26 16.67
CA ALA A 67 9.35 7.08 15.82
C ALA A 67 8.27 7.29 14.75
N ALA A 68 7.16 7.94 15.10
CA ALA A 68 6.10 8.30 14.16
C ALA A 68 6.62 9.21 13.05
N LEU A 69 7.41 10.24 13.39
CA LEU A 69 7.99 11.19 12.44
C LEU A 69 9.07 10.56 11.55
N GLU A 70 9.88 9.64 12.09
CA GLU A 70 10.86 8.91 11.28
C GLU A 70 10.16 8.03 10.24
N LEU A 71 9.12 7.30 10.64
CA LEU A 71 8.31 6.51 9.73
C LEU A 71 7.62 7.39 8.69
N ALA A 72 7.03 8.52 9.10
CA ALA A 72 6.40 9.48 8.20
C ALA A 72 7.37 10.04 7.15
N SER A 73 8.62 10.33 7.52
CA SER A 73 9.65 10.77 6.57
C SER A 73 9.92 9.71 5.49
N ARG A 74 9.93 8.43 5.85
CA ARG A 74 10.04 7.32 4.88
C ARG A 74 8.79 7.25 4.01
N ALA A 75 7.62 7.39 4.62
CA ALA A 75 6.33 7.32 3.94
C ALA A 75 6.14 8.41 2.88
N GLN A 76 6.46 9.66 3.21
CA GLN A 76 6.34 10.81 2.31
C GLN A 76 7.31 10.77 1.13
N ARG A 77 8.41 10.03 1.21
CA ARG A 77 9.28 9.82 0.03
C ARG A 77 8.63 8.93 -1.02
N MET A 78 7.75 8.01 -0.61
CA MET A 78 7.03 7.13 -1.53
C MET A 78 5.66 7.68 -1.91
N PHE A 79 5.00 8.36 -0.98
CA PHE A 79 3.65 8.90 -1.14
C PHE A 79 3.65 10.40 -0.77
N PRO A 80 4.27 11.26 -1.61
CA PRO A 80 4.48 12.67 -1.28
C PRO A 80 3.19 13.46 -1.09
N ASP A 81 2.13 13.07 -1.80
CA ASP A 81 0.83 13.76 -1.79
C ASP A 81 -0.24 13.00 -0.98
N SER A 82 0.17 12.07 -0.10
CA SER A 82 -0.78 11.27 0.69
C SER A 82 -1.44 12.11 1.78
N GLU A 83 -2.76 12.30 1.63
CA GLU A 83 -3.60 12.89 2.67
C GLU A 83 -3.66 11.99 3.91
N LEU A 84 -3.74 10.66 3.73
CA LEU A 84 -3.79 9.69 4.84
C LEU A 84 -2.55 9.77 5.74
N ILE A 85 -1.35 9.82 5.14
CA ILE A 85 -0.10 9.96 5.90
C ILE A 85 -0.04 11.33 6.57
N THR A 86 -0.47 12.39 5.88
CA THR A 86 -0.50 13.75 6.44
C THR A 86 -1.39 13.83 7.67
N GLU A 87 -2.61 13.29 7.59
CA GLU A 87 -3.56 13.24 8.70
C GLU A 87 -3.03 12.43 9.89
N ALA A 88 -2.41 11.28 9.64
CA ALA A 88 -1.81 10.44 10.68
C ALA A 88 -0.67 11.17 11.41
N VAL A 89 0.15 11.93 10.70
CA VAL A 89 1.22 12.75 11.29
C VAL A 89 0.64 13.85 12.18
N GLU A 90 -0.38 14.57 11.70
CA GLU A 90 -1.02 15.61 12.49
C GLU A 90 -1.72 15.02 13.72
N PHE A 91 -2.30 13.83 13.62
CA PHE A 91 -2.81 13.10 14.77
C PHE A 91 -1.72 12.77 15.79
N ALA A 92 -0.60 12.18 15.35
CA ALA A 92 0.50 11.83 16.24
C ALA A 92 1.07 13.04 16.99
N LYS A 93 1.17 14.21 16.32
CA LYS A 93 1.59 15.47 16.96
C LYS A 93 0.59 15.93 18.02
N ARG A 94 -0.71 15.78 17.80
CA ARG A 94 -1.75 16.15 18.79
C ARG A 94 -1.70 15.26 20.02
N CYS A 95 -1.42 13.97 19.88
CA CYS A 95 -1.28 13.05 21.02
C CYS A 95 -0.12 13.44 21.95
N ALA A 96 0.94 14.05 21.41
CA ALA A 96 2.11 14.50 22.18
C ALA A 96 1.97 15.94 22.72
N ALA A 97 0.88 16.65 22.39
CA ALA A 97 0.63 17.99 22.91
C ALA A 97 0.07 17.90 24.35
N PRO A 98 0.62 18.66 25.32
CA PRO A 98 0.24 18.59 26.74
C PRO A 98 -1.13 19.19 27.04
#